data_AF-A0A293M1C9-F1
#
_entry.id   AF-A0A293M1C9-F1
#
_cell.length_a   1.000
_cell.length_b   1.000
_cell.length_c   1.000
_cell.angle_alpha   90.00
_cell.angle_beta   90.00
_cell.angle_gamma   90.00
#
_symmetry.space_group_name_H-M   'P 1'
#
loop_
_entity.id
_entity.type
_entity.pdbx_description
1 polymer ?
#
loop_
_entity_poly.entity_id
_entity_poly.type
_entity_poly.pdbx_seq_one_letter_code
_entity_poly.pdbx_strand_id
1 'polypeptide(L)'
;MIRDLIEIMTSRTPAKALRPGSDAEDQLLSFLAYLTEWELHAGGQGGFLSASTAVGLRVTISSTLSMLKYLVQHVNFKYLMTSRLSQDPVENLFGITRQCSGCNTHPTPHLFLVLAFIILPVL
;
A
#
# COMPACT_ATOMS: atom_id res chain seq x y z
N MET A 1 -7.18 12.02 -10.52
CA MET A 1 -6.16 11.01 -10.84
C MET A 1 -5.32 10.58 -9.63
N ILE A 2 -4.46 11.42 -9.03
CA ILE A 2 -3.69 11.00 -7.82
C ILE A 2 -4.59 10.72 -6.61
N ARG A 3 -5.62 11.53 -6.39
CA ARG A 3 -6.62 11.29 -5.35
C ARG A 3 -7.27 9.92 -5.49
N ASP A 4 -7.68 9.58 -6.72
CA ASP A 4 -8.39 8.34 -7.01
C ASP A 4 -7.44 7.13 -6.83
N LEU A 5 -6.18 7.26 -7.28
CA LEU A 5 -5.14 6.28 -6.98
C LEU A 5 -5.02 6.02 -5.47
N ILE A 6 -4.93 7.07 -4.65
CA ILE A 6 -4.82 6.92 -3.19
C ILE A 6 -6.06 6.24 -2.63
N GLU A 7 -7.26 6.66 -3.03
CA GLU A 7 -8.52 6.06 -2.56
C GLU A 7 -8.62 4.58 -2.92
N ILE A 8 -8.27 4.21 -4.16
CA ILE A 8 -8.25 2.83 -4.62
C ILE A 8 -7.23 2.02 -3.85
N MET A 9 -6.01 2.53 -3.67
CA MET A 9 -4.90 1.81 -3.03
C MET A 9 -4.99 1.76 -1.50
N THR A 10 -5.93 2.49 -0.90
CA THR A 10 -6.17 2.51 0.55
C THR A 10 -7.58 2.06 0.94
N SER A 11 -8.27 1.34 0.05
CA SER A 11 -9.64 0.90 0.26
C SER A 11 -9.78 -0.11 1.40
N ARG A 12 -10.60 0.25 2.40
CA ARG A 12 -10.81 -0.52 3.66
C ARG A 12 -12.13 -1.27 3.73
N THR A 13 -13.04 -1.09 2.76
CA THR A 13 -14.40 -1.64 2.83
C THR A 13 -14.72 -2.48 1.60
N PRO A 14 -15.54 -3.55 1.72
CA PRO A 14 -15.95 -4.36 0.58
C PRO A 14 -16.68 -3.58 -0.53
N ALA A 15 -17.37 -2.50 -0.17
CA ALA A 15 -18.09 -1.63 -1.11
C ALA A 15 -17.14 -0.86 -2.04
N LYS A 16 -15.95 -0.50 -1.53
CA LYS A 16 -14.90 0.20 -2.29
C LYS A 16 -13.76 -0.72 -2.73
N ALA A 17 -13.89 -2.03 -2.54
CA ALA A 17 -12.80 -2.96 -2.82
C ALA A 17 -12.52 -3.06 -4.32
N LEU A 18 -11.26 -3.34 -4.67
CA LEU A 18 -10.84 -3.50 -6.05
C LEU A 18 -11.45 -4.79 -6.62
N ARG A 19 -12.04 -4.70 -7.82
CA ARG A 19 -12.77 -5.79 -8.48
C ARG A 19 -12.35 -5.91 -9.95
N PRO A 20 -12.40 -7.13 -10.50
CA PRO A 20 -12.11 -7.35 -11.91
C PRO A 20 -13.17 -6.63 -12.78
N GLY A 21 -12.72 -5.94 -13.81
CA GLY A 21 -13.57 -5.17 -14.74
C GLY A 21 -14.25 -3.95 -14.11
N SER A 22 -13.73 -3.43 -12.99
CA SER A 22 -14.28 -2.24 -12.34
C SER A 22 -13.59 -0.97 -12.83
N ASP A 23 -14.29 0.17 -12.74
CA ASP A 23 -13.71 1.50 -13.01
C ASP A 23 -12.42 1.75 -12.20
N ALA A 24 -12.34 1.22 -10.98
CA ALA A 24 -11.12 1.29 -10.17
C ALA A 24 -9.92 0.55 -10.79
N GLU A 25 -10.15 -0.60 -11.45
CA GLU A 25 -9.09 -1.31 -12.19
C GLU A 25 -8.63 -0.49 -13.40
N ASP A 26 -9.56 0.07 -14.16
CA ASP A 26 -9.28 0.91 -15.33
C ASP A 26 -8.51 2.19 -14.94
N GLN A 27 -8.85 2.79 -13.79
CA GLN A 27 -8.13 3.94 -13.26
C GLN A 27 -6.67 3.61 -12.89
N LEU A 28 -6.40 2.43 -12.33
CA LEU A 28 -5.03 1.98 -12.05
C LEU A 28 -4.22 1.75 -13.33
N LEU A 29 -4.83 1.13 -14.35
CA LEU A 29 -4.21 0.94 -15.66
C LEU A 29 -3.93 2.29 -16.35
N SER A 30 -4.88 3.21 -16.30
CA SER A 30 -4.75 4.56 -16.84
C SER A 30 -3.65 5.35 -16.12
N PHE A 31 -3.53 5.17 -14.81
CA PHE A 31 -2.45 5.79 -14.04
C PHE A 31 -1.06 5.27 -14.44
N LEU A 32 -0.93 3.97 -14.70
CA LEU A 32 0.33 3.40 -15.20
C LEU A 32 0.71 3.98 -16.57
N ALA A 33 -0.25 4.15 -17.48
CA ALA A 33 -0.04 4.78 -18.77
C ALA A 33 0.40 6.25 -18.61
N TYR A 34 -0.33 7.02 -17.80
CA TYR A 34 0.05 8.40 -17.45
C TYR A 34 1.47 8.49 -16.90
N LEU A 35 1.86 7.57 -16.01
CA LEU A 35 3.20 7.60 -15.41
C LEU A 35 4.28 7.38 -16.47
N THR A 36 4.02 6.54 -17.49
CA THR A 36 4.93 6.33 -18.64
C THR A 36 5.01 7.56 -19.53
N GLU A 37 3.88 8.20 -19.82
CA GLU A 37 3.86 9.42 -20.60
C GLU A 37 4.59 10.55 -19.87
N TRP A 38 4.35 10.74 -18.57
CA TRP A 38 5.01 11.77 -17.77
C TRP A 38 6.54 11.59 -17.75
N GLU A 39 7.02 10.36 -17.57
CA GLU A 39 8.45 10.04 -17.62
C GLU A 39 9.07 10.41 -18.98
N LEU A 40 8.38 10.09 -20.08
CA LEU A 40 8.83 10.41 -21.44
C LEU A 40 8.86 11.91 -21.69
N HIS A 41 7.83 12.65 -21.25
CA HIS A 41 7.77 14.11 -21.39
C HIS A 41 8.85 14.83 -20.56
N ALA A 42 9.21 14.31 -19.39
CA ALA A 42 10.26 14.90 -18.57
C ALA A 42 11.65 14.79 -19.21
N GLY A 43 11.86 13.82 -20.11
CA GLY A 43 13.06 13.74 -20.96
C GLY A 43 14.40 13.70 -20.21
N GLY A 44 14.39 13.26 -18.94
CA GLY A 44 15.58 13.23 -18.08
C GLY A 44 16.05 14.60 -17.58
N GLN A 45 15.31 15.70 -17.83
CA GLN A 45 15.69 17.06 -17.43
C GLN A 45 15.21 17.48 -16.03
N GLY A 46 14.76 16.51 -15.22
CA GLY A 46 14.08 16.76 -13.95
C GLY A 46 12.56 16.92 -14.13
N GLY A 47 11.85 17.23 -13.05
CA GLY A 47 10.38 17.35 -13.08
C GLY A 47 9.63 16.01 -13.13
N PHE A 48 10.33 14.91 -12.88
CA PHE A 48 9.78 13.57 -12.70
C PHE A 48 10.16 13.00 -11.33
N LEU A 49 9.55 11.89 -10.96
CA LEU A 49 9.89 11.12 -9.76
C LEU A 49 11.34 10.64 -9.82
N SER A 50 11.92 10.38 -8.64
CA SER A 50 13.19 9.63 -8.60
C SER A 50 13.03 8.25 -9.24
N ALA A 51 14.11 7.71 -9.80
CA ALA A 51 14.07 6.40 -10.45
C ALA A 51 13.52 5.30 -9.52
N SER A 52 13.91 5.30 -8.24
CA SER A 52 13.43 4.32 -7.26
C SER A 52 11.94 4.50 -6.95
N THR A 53 11.46 5.74 -6.82
CA THR A 53 10.04 6.02 -6.58
C THR A 53 9.18 5.62 -7.79
N ALA A 54 9.62 5.93 -9.01
CA ALA A 54 8.91 5.57 -10.23
C ALA A 54 8.79 4.04 -10.39
N VAL A 55 9.91 3.32 -10.22
CA VAL A 55 9.94 1.86 -10.25
C VAL A 55 9.04 1.28 -9.16
N GLY A 56 9.17 1.77 -7.93
CA GLY A 56 8.33 1.33 -6.81
C GLY A 56 6.85 1.48 -7.11
N LEU A 57 6.43 2.64 -7.63
CA LEU A 57 5.02 2.90 -7.95
C LEU A 57 4.51 1.98 -9.07
N ARG A 58 5.29 1.76 -10.12
CA ARG A 58 4.93 0.83 -11.22
C ARG A 58 4.78 -0.59 -10.71
N VAL A 59 5.73 -1.06 -9.91
CA VAL A 59 5.69 -2.40 -9.32
C VAL A 59 4.49 -2.55 -8.39
N THR A 60 4.28 -1.61 -7.46
CA THR A 60 3.15 -1.68 -6.51
C THR A 60 1.80 -1.78 -7.22
N ILE A 61 1.54 -0.94 -8.24
CA ILE A 61 0.27 -0.96 -8.95
C ILE A 61 0.15 -2.24 -9.80
N SER A 62 1.19 -2.60 -10.56
CA SER A 62 1.16 -3.79 -11.43
C SER A 62 1.02 -5.10 -10.62
N SER A 63 1.69 -5.19 -9.47
CA SER A 63 1.56 -6.32 -8.56
C SER A 63 0.19 -6.37 -7.89
N THR A 64 -0.43 -5.23 -7.59
CA THR A 64 -1.81 -5.18 -7.06
C THR A 64 -2.82 -5.72 -8.06
N LEU A 65 -2.72 -5.29 -9.32
CA LEU A 65 -3.55 -5.80 -10.43
C LEU A 65 -3.33 -7.30 -10.66
N SER A 66 -2.06 -7.74 -10.65
CA SER A 66 -1.72 -9.17 -10.79
C SER A 66 -2.27 -10.00 -9.64
N MET A 67 -2.22 -9.48 -8.41
CA MET A 67 -2.76 -10.13 -7.22
C MET A 67 -4.28 -10.22 -7.28
N LEU A 68 -4.98 -9.16 -7.71
CA LEU A 68 -6.42 -9.19 -7.95
C LEU A 68 -6.77 -10.32 -8.92
N LYS A 69 -6.09 -10.37 -10.07
CA LYS A 69 -6.30 -11.41 -11.09
C LYS A 69 -6.11 -12.81 -10.51
N TYR A 70 -5.00 -13.04 -9.80
CA TYR A 70 -4.71 -14.34 -9.21
C TYR A 70 -5.77 -14.76 -8.18
N LEU A 71 -6.10 -13.88 -7.24
CA LEU A 71 -7.06 -14.16 -6.17
C LEU A 71 -8.46 -14.48 -6.72
N VAL A 72 -8.89 -13.78 -7.75
CA VAL A 72 -10.19 -14.02 -8.40
C VAL A 72 -10.15 -15.32 -9.21
N GLN A 73 -9.16 -15.50 -10.08
CA GLN A 73 -9.14 -16.60 -11.06
C GLN A 73 -8.74 -17.94 -10.46
N HIS A 74 -7.91 -17.95 -9.42
CA HIS A 74 -7.34 -19.19 -8.87
C HIS A 74 -7.75 -19.49 -7.44
N VAL A 75 -8.15 -18.47 -6.66
CA VAL A 75 -8.51 -18.62 -5.24
C VAL A 75 -10.02 -18.42 -4.99
N ASN A 76 -10.79 -18.02 -6.01
CA ASN A 76 -12.23 -17.73 -5.95
C ASN A 76 -12.61 -16.57 -5.01
N PHE A 77 -11.72 -15.60 -4.84
CA PHE A 77 -12.06 -14.36 -4.12
C PHE A 77 -12.89 -13.45 -5.03
N LYS A 78 -13.80 -12.67 -4.42
CA LYS A 78 -14.69 -11.77 -5.17
C LYS A 78 -14.11 -10.38 -5.42
N TYR A 79 -13.13 -9.98 -4.62
CA TYR A 79 -12.52 -8.64 -4.61
C TYR A 79 -11.23 -8.65 -3.78
N LEU A 80 -10.46 -7.56 -3.87
CA LEU A 80 -9.25 -7.31 -3.09
C LEU A 80 -9.39 -6.02 -2.27
N MET A 81 -9.20 -6.09 -0.95
CA MET A 81 -9.08 -4.90 -0.10
C MET A 81 -7.64 -4.42 -0.10
N THR A 82 -7.35 -3.43 -0.92
CA THR A 82 -6.01 -2.87 -1.14
C THR A 82 -5.36 -2.30 0.12
N SER A 83 -6.15 -1.84 1.11
CA SER A 83 -5.59 -1.40 2.40
C SER A 83 -4.80 -2.50 3.12
N ARG A 84 -5.05 -3.78 2.81
CA ARG A 84 -4.35 -4.93 3.40
C ARG A 84 -3.00 -5.23 2.75
N LEU A 85 -2.62 -4.50 1.71
CA LEU A 85 -1.33 -4.62 1.03
C LEU A 85 -0.26 -3.65 1.58
N SER A 86 -0.67 -2.72 2.44
CA SER A 86 0.19 -1.71 3.04
C SER A 86 0.91 -2.22 4.30
N GLN A 87 1.96 -1.50 4.70
CA GLN A 87 2.69 -1.75 5.94
C GLN A 87 2.05 -1.06 7.16
N ASP A 88 0.97 -0.27 6.97
CA ASP A 88 0.27 0.46 8.02
C ASP A 88 -0.03 -0.38 9.28
N PRO A 89 -0.49 -1.65 9.20
CA PRO A 89 -0.73 -2.44 10.40
C PRO A 89 0.53 -2.67 11.25
N VAL A 90 1.68 -2.86 10.62
CA VAL A 90 2.97 -3.05 11.31
C VAL A 90 3.46 -1.72 11.88
N GLU A 91 3.30 -0.63 11.15
CA GLU A 91 3.62 0.71 11.66
C GLU A 91 2.75 1.10 12.86
N ASN A 92 1.46 0.73 12.83
CA ASN A 92 0.54 0.92 13.95
C ASN A 92 1.01 0.13 15.18
N LEU A 93 1.46 -1.13 15.01
CA LEU A 93 2.06 -1.90 16.09
C LEU A 93 3.26 -1.17 16.71
N PHE A 94 4.19 -0.66 15.89
CA PHE A 94 5.32 0.13 16.38
C PHE A 94 4.88 1.42 17.08
N GLY A 95 3.81 2.05 16.61
CA GLY A 95 3.16 3.19 17.27
C GLY A 95 2.70 2.83 18.68
N ILE A 96 1.95 1.74 18.82
CA ILE A 96 1.45 1.24 20.11
C ILE A 96 2.62 0.91 21.04
N THR A 97 3.64 0.17 20.57
CA THR A 97 4.81 -0.17 21.38
C THR A 97 5.55 1.06 21.91
N ARG A 98 5.71 2.11 21.09
CA ARG A 98 6.31 3.37 21.54
C ARG A 98 5.43 4.10 22.57
N GLN A 99 4.11 4.09 22.39
CA GLN A 99 3.16 4.73 23.31
C GLN A 99 3.08 4.03 24.67
N CYS A 100 3.22 2.70 24.71
CA CYS A 100 3.24 1.94 25.96
C CYS A 100 4.40 2.31 26.90
N SER A 101 5.45 2.95 26.38
CA SER A 101 6.62 3.39 27.15
C SER A 101 6.49 4.80 27.75
N GLY A 102 5.32 5.43 27.64
CA GLY A 102 5.10 6.80 28.11
C GLY A 102 6.03 7.79 27.42
N CYS A 103 6.87 8.49 28.20
CA CYS A 103 7.84 9.44 27.65
C CYS A 103 9.05 8.78 26.96
N ASN A 104 9.26 7.46 27.13
CA ASN A 104 10.37 6.75 26.51
C ASN A 104 10.04 6.31 25.08
N THR A 105 10.00 7.27 24.16
CA THR A 105 9.59 7.07 22.76
C THR A 105 10.58 6.25 21.92
N HIS A 106 11.76 5.95 22.46
CA HIS A 106 12.84 5.21 21.80
C HIS A 106 13.29 4.04 22.69
N PRO A 107 12.49 2.97 22.80
CA PRO A 107 12.82 1.82 23.64
C PRO A 107 14.11 1.14 23.17
N THR A 108 14.88 0.60 24.11
CA THR A 108 15.99 -0.30 23.77
C THR A 108 15.45 -1.59 23.13
N PRO A 109 16.26 -2.34 22.37
CA PRO A 109 15.82 -3.61 21.80
C PRO A 109 15.23 -4.58 22.83
N HIS A 110 15.80 -4.64 24.03
CA HIS A 110 15.26 -5.44 25.14
C HIS A 110 13.87 -4.98 25.56
N LEU A 111 13.68 -3.67 25.77
CA LEU A 111 12.37 -3.11 26.16
C LEU A 111 11.34 -3.30 25.05
N PHE A 112 11.73 -3.15 23.78
CA PHE A 112 10.87 -3.40 22.64
C PHE A 112 10.34 -4.84 22.64
N LEU A 113 11.21 -5.83 22.87
CA LEU A 113 10.78 -7.24 22.94
C LEU A 113 9.80 -7.49 24.07
N VAL A 114 10.11 -6.99 25.28
CA VAL A 114 9.21 -7.14 26.44
C VAL A 114 7.83 -6.56 26.15
N LEU A 115 7.77 -5.34 25.59
CA LEU A 115 6.50 -4.69 25.26
C LEU A 115 5.76 -5.41 24.12
N ALA A 116 6.47 -5.84 23.08
CA ALA A 116 5.86 -6.59 21.98
C ALA A 116 5.23 -7.90 22.48
N PHE A 117 5.89 -8.64 23.38
CA PHE A 117 5.32 -9.84 24.02
C PHE A 117 4.07 -9.56 24.84
N ILE A 118 3.98 -8.39 25.47
CA ILE A 118 2.81 -7.98 26.25
C ILE A 118 1.66 -7.54 25.34
N ILE A 119 1.96 -6.83 24.24
CA ILE A 119 0.95 -6.20 23.37
C ILE A 119 0.35 -7.21 22.38
N LEU A 120 1.16 -8.08 21.77
CA LEU A 120 0.72 -8.96 20.68
C LEU A 120 -0.48 -9.86 21.04
N PRO A 121 -0.59 -10.41 22.27
CA PRO A 121 -1.76 -11.21 22.66
C PRO A 121 -3.07 -10.42 22.83
N VAL A 122 -3.02 -9.08 22.83
CA VAL A 122 -4.15 -8.18 23.13
C VAL A 122 -4.68 -7.50 21.85
N LEU A 123 -4.03 -7.72 20.70
CA LEU A 123 -4.40 -7.21 19.37
C LEU A 123 -5.16 -8.26 18.56
#